data_AF-R0FPM4-F1
#
_entry.id   AF-R0FPM4-F1
#
_cell.length_a   1.000
_cell.length_b   1.000
_cell.length_c   1.000
_cell.angle_alpha   90.00
_cell.angle_beta   90.00
_cell.angle_gamma   90.00
#
_symmetry.space_group_name_H-M   'P 1'
#
loop_
_entity.id
_entity.type
_entity.pdbx_description
1 polymer ?
#
loop_
_entity_poly.entity_id
_entity_poly.type
_entity_poly.pdbx_seq_one_letter_code
_entity_poly.pdbx_strand_id
1 'polypeptide(L)'
;MTLKIPIRDMVKMVGSLRYQQGIDIVESMKTSKRETLVDEKIYVAVSVKDLENKSTLVWAIQNSGGKDFCIVHVHQPIQISVPGEMFHDQKVRLYRKDKEKAHKNLEKYLHICRQMQVTAEIIYIEMDTVEEGILQLISQCRVTKLVMGAAADRHYSMRMRNLQSKKAIYIHREAPVTCQIWFTCNGYLICSREAGRTENLYLESASPISLRQSEITRVNESAPSYSMVKNDDGIKVIVTEAENSKRKARFEASKRDEAEKSAVDALKKAKQWETVYFEELKRRKEIDKALREVKGDIEKMRSEYEIQIAESDMVIRKLKDKYTLSMEALRKLREEQEELKIELREVSKLKSKNEEEEASPSNHREPPQYFICPITQDIMEDPHVAADGFTYEGEAIRSWFERGHETSPMINKRLPHTTLVPNLALRSAIQEWLQVPESLNRSCDSH
;
A
#
# COMPACT_ATOMS: atom_id res chain seq x y z
N MET A 1 28.65 1.77 30.21
CA MET A 1 27.72 0.80 30.82
C MET A 1 26.42 0.85 30.04
N THR A 2 26.24 -0.02 29.06
CA THR A 2 25.02 -0.16 28.28
C THR A 2 23.99 -0.90 29.12
N LEU A 3 23.02 -0.15 29.67
CA LEU A 3 21.84 -0.73 30.31
C LEU A 3 21.08 -1.53 29.24
N LYS A 4 21.12 -2.85 29.35
CA LYS A 4 20.33 -3.77 28.54
C LYS A 4 18.86 -3.60 28.93
N ILE A 5 18.15 -2.69 28.26
CA ILE A 5 16.70 -2.58 28.37
C ILE A 5 16.10 -3.79 27.64
N PRO A 6 15.24 -4.61 28.28
CA PRO A 6 14.54 -5.70 27.61
C PRO A 6 13.72 -5.16 26.42
N ILE A 7 13.75 -5.82 25.25
CA ILE A 7 12.96 -5.40 24.07
C ILE A 7 11.47 -5.24 24.40
N ARG A 8 10.98 -6.01 25.38
CA ARG A 8 9.59 -5.92 25.87
C ARG A 8 9.21 -4.52 26.35
N ASP A 9 10.17 -3.71 26.78
CA ASP A 9 9.96 -2.31 27.21
C ASP A 9 10.16 -1.30 26.06
N MET A 10 10.83 -1.69 24.96
CA MET A 10 10.99 -0.90 23.73
C MET A 10 9.83 -1.06 22.74
N VAL A 11 8.98 -2.07 22.92
CA VAL A 11 7.76 -2.34 22.11
C VAL A 11 6.62 -1.31 22.36
N LYS A 12 6.88 -0.21 23.07
CA LYS A 12 5.86 0.84 23.31
C LYS A 12 5.56 1.68 22.05
N MET A 13 4.35 1.45 21.52
CA MET A 13 3.48 2.36 20.77
C MET A 13 3.91 2.84 19.36
N VAL A 14 3.53 2.06 18.34
CA VAL A 14 2.90 2.61 17.11
C VAL A 14 1.67 1.76 16.77
N GLY A 15 0.81 1.55 17.76
CA GLY A 15 -0.31 0.61 17.69
C GLY A 15 -1.47 0.95 18.61
N SER A 16 -1.75 2.24 18.82
CA SER A 16 -3.08 2.69 19.26
C SER A 16 -3.22 4.18 18.97
N LEU A 17 -3.56 4.52 17.73
CA LEU A 17 -4.33 5.72 17.43
C LEU A 17 -5.72 5.25 17.02
N ARG A 18 -6.45 4.66 17.98
CA ARG A 18 -7.91 4.73 17.94
C ARG A 18 -8.25 6.18 18.22
N TYR A 19 -8.57 6.92 17.16
CA TYR A 19 -9.39 8.10 17.30
C TYR A 19 -10.76 7.61 17.74
N GLN A 20 -11.11 7.78 19.02
CA GLN A 20 -12.45 8.19 19.44
C GLN A 20 -12.51 8.45 20.95
N GLN A 21 -13.28 9.49 21.24
CA GLN A 21 -13.59 10.07 22.54
C GLN A 21 -13.86 9.03 23.64
N GLY A 22 -13.26 9.28 24.80
CA GLY A 22 -13.96 9.31 26.09
C GLY A 22 -14.41 7.98 26.72
N ILE A 23 -13.96 7.83 27.98
CA ILE A 23 -14.52 7.04 29.08
C ILE A 23 -13.82 5.69 29.32
N ASP A 24 -13.12 5.67 30.45
CA ASP A 24 -12.58 4.52 31.17
C ASP A 24 -13.67 3.47 31.49
N ILE A 25 -13.29 2.20 31.56
CA ILE A 25 -13.36 1.37 32.77
C ILE A 25 -12.73 -0.01 32.48
N VAL A 26 -12.07 -0.49 33.53
CA VAL A 26 -11.22 -1.65 33.72
C VAL A 26 -11.97 -2.99 33.59
N GLU A 27 -11.19 -4.05 33.34
CA GLU A 27 -11.47 -5.49 33.60
C GLU A 27 -12.46 -6.25 32.70
N SER A 28 -11.95 -7.30 32.05
CA SER A 28 -12.26 -8.67 32.48
C SER A 28 -11.52 -9.69 31.62
N MET A 29 -10.52 -10.35 32.22
CA MET A 29 -10.21 -11.72 31.88
C MET A 29 -11.30 -12.62 32.48
N LYS A 30 -12.06 -13.35 31.66
CA LYS A 30 -12.08 -14.83 31.70
C LYS A 30 -13.10 -15.47 30.74
N THR A 31 -12.62 -16.59 30.22
CA THR A 31 -13.32 -17.81 29.79
C THR A 31 -14.24 -17.76 28.57
N SER A 32 -13.73 -18.31 27.47
CA SER A 32 -14.44 -19.41 26.81
C SER A 32 -13.41 -20.36 26.17
N LYS A 33 -13.50 -21.64 26.54
CA LYS A 33 -12.74 -22.73 25.93
C LYS A 33 -13.12 -22.84 24.46
N ARG A 34 -12.21 -22.49 23.55
CA ARG A 34 -12.14 -23.04 22.20
C ARG A 34 -10.67 -23.18 21.84
N GLU A 35 -10.23 -24.42 21.66
CA GLU A 35 -9.01 -24.73 20.93
C GLU A 35 -9.19 -24.18 19.51
N THR A 36 -8.65 -22.99 19.25
CA THR A 36 -8.51 -22.45 17.90
C THR A 36 -7.03 -22.45 17.58
N LEU A 37 -6.65 -23.26 16.58
CA LEU A 37 -5.36 -23.20 15.88
C LEU A 37 -4.96 -21.74 15.70
N VAL A 38 -3.95 -21.30 16.45
CA VAL A 38 -3.42 -19.93 16.34
C VAL A 38 -2.75 -19.86 14.97
N ASP A 39 -3.26 -19.03 14.06
CA ASP A 39 -2.57 -18.72 12.82
C ASP A 39 -1.14 -18.25 13.19
N GLU A 40 -0.12 -19.01 12.79
CA GLU A 40 1.26 -18.72 13.16
C GLU A 40 1.71 -17.39 12.53
N LYS A 41 2.08 -16.43 13.37
CA LYS A 41 2.51 -15.09 12.95
C LYS A 41 3.85 -15.12 12.23
N ILE A 42 3.96 -14.38 11.13
CA ILE A 42 5.15 -14.39 10.26
C ILE A 42 5.89 -13.06 10.36
N TYR A 43 7.16 -13.13 10.70
CA TYR A 43 8.00 -11.95 10.85
C TYR A 43 8.75 -11.68 9.55
N VAL A 44 8.76 -10.43 9.11
CA VAL A 44 9.39 -10.01 7.85
C VAL A 44 10.37 -8.88 8.16
N ALA A 45 11.67 -9.17 8.08
CA ALA A 45 12.72 -8.18 8.28
C ALA A 45 12.93 -7.34 7.01
N VAL A 46 12.74 -6.02 7.14
CA VAL A 46 12.78 -5.08 6.01
C VAL A 46 13.83 -3.99 6.19
N SER A 47 14.39 -3.53 5.07
CA SER A 47 15.16 -2.29 4.99
C SER A 47 14.23 -1.13 4.66
N VAL A 48 14.36 -0.03 5.39
CA VAL A 48 13.60 1.22 5.13
C VAL A 48 14.30 2.13 4.13
N LYS A 49 15.47 1.75 3.60
CA LYS A 49 16.14 2.50 2.53
C LYS A 49 15.44 2.21 1.21
N ASP A 50 14.75 3.22 0.69
CA ASP A 50 14.13 3.29 -0.64
C ASP A 50 13.22 2.12 -1.03
N LEU A 51 12.66 1.41 -0.04
CA LEU A 51 11.77 0.27 -0.25
C LEU A 51 12.40 -0.86 -1.08
N GLU A 52 13.73 -0.97 -1.05
CA GLU A 52 14.51 -1.95 -1.83
C GLU A 52 14.12 -3.40 -1.57
N ASN A 53 13.44 -3.71 -0.45
CA ASN A 53 13.02 -5.06 -0.07
C ASN A 53 11.49 -5.22 -0.03
N LYS A 54 10.73 -4.44 -0.79
CA LYS A 54 9.27 -4.68 -0.96
C LYS A 54 8.98 -6.10 -1.45
N SER A 55 9.83 -6.59 -2.35
CA SER A 55 9.71 -7.92 -2.95
C SER A 55 9.75 -9.04 -1.89
N THR A 56 10.53 -8.87 -0.81
CA THR A 56 10.56 -9.78 0.34
C THR A 56 9.21 -9.87 1.07
N LEU A 57 8.53 -8.74 1.29
CA LEU A 57 7.20 -8.74 1.90
C LEU A 57 6.17 -9.42 0.98
N VAL A 58 6.16 -9.05 -0.29
CA VAL A 58 5.21 -9.61 -1.27
C VAL A 58 5.40 -11.13 -1.38
N TRP A 59 6.64 -11.60 -1.45
CA TRP A 59 6.95 -13.02 -1.44
C TRP A 59 6.44 -13.70 -0.18
N ALA A 60 6.67 -13.10 1.01
CA ALA A 60 6.21 -13.66 2.27
C ALA A 60 4.69 -13.84 2.27
N ILE A 61 3.93 -12.82 1.86
CA ILE A 61 2.48 -12.86 1.81
C ILE A 61 1.97 -13.96 0.86
N GLN A 62 2.59 -14.06 -0.32
CA GLN A 62 2.13 -14.99 -1.37
C GLN A 62 2.49 -16.46 -1.10
N ASN A 63 3.57 -16.74 -0.37
CA ASN A 63 4.15 -18.08 -0.31
C ASN A 63 4.09 -18.74 1.07
N SER A 64 3.80 -17.98 2.12
CA SER A 64 3.87 -18.52 3.48
C SER A 64 2.55 -19.07 4.01
N GLY A 65 1.43 -18.74 3.38
CA GLY A 65 0.09 -19.18 3.80
C GLY A 65 -0.44 -18.54 5.09
N GLY A 66 0.32 -17.62 5.71
CA GLY A 66 -0.12 -16.90 6.92
C GLY A 66 -1.05 -15.74 6.62
N LYS A 67 -1.87 -15.36 7.62
CA LYS A 67 -2.76 -14.17 7.57
C LYS A 67 -2.30 -13.02 8.45
N ASP A 68 -1.43 -13.31 9.42
CA ASP A 68 -0.92 -12.35 10.40
C ASP A 68 0.60 -12.16 10.25
N PHE A 69 1.00 -10.93 9.97
CA PHE A 69 2.40 -10.57 9.71
C PHE A 69 2.93 -9.56 10.73
N CYS A 70 4.25 -9.53 10.85
CA CYS A 70 4.97 -8.55 11.64
C CYS A 70 6.13 -7.97 10.81
N ILE A 71 6.04 -6.68 10.49
CA ILE A 71 7.09 -5.96 9.75
C ILE A 71 8.15 -5.51 10.75
N VAL A 72 9.35 -6.08 10.63
CA VAL A 72 10.46 -5.84 11.55
C VAL A 72 11.45 -4.89 10.90
N HIS A 73 11.77 -3.80 11.59
CA HIS A 73 12.86 -2.92 11.22
C HIS A 73 13.81 -2.69 12.39
N VAL A 74 15.10 -2.94 12.15
CA VAL A 74 16.17 -2.59 13.08
C VAL A 74 16.83 -1.30 12.61
N HIS A 75 16.65 -0.24 13.40
CA HIS A 75 17.27 1.06 13.22
C HIS A 75 18.64 1.09 13.88
N GLN A 76 19.67 1.36 13.08
CA GLN A 76 21.04 1.49 13.53
C GLN A 76 21.36 2.98 13.79
N PRO A 77 21.57 3.42 15.04
CA PRO A 77 21.86 4.81 15.35
C PRO A 77 23.14 5.29 14.65
N ILE A 78 23.15 6.54 14.19
CA ILE A 78 24.27 7.10 13.44
C ILE A 78 25.51 7.21 14.37
N GLN A 79 26.52 6.38 14.12
CA GLN A 79 27.83 6.46 14.77
C GLN A 79 28.67 7.56 14.11
N ILE A 80 28.49 8.80 14.55
CA ILE A 80 29.39 9.91 14.18
C ILE A 80 30.50 10.01 15.23
N SER A 81 31.75 9.74 14.84
CA SER A 81 32.95 10.11 15.60
C SER A 81 33.36 11.53 15.23
N VAL A 82 33.17 12.50 16.13
CA VAL A 82 33.72 13.85 15.96
C VAL A 82 34.19 14.40 17.30
N PRO A 83 35.36 15.06 17.38
CA PRO A 83 35.77 15.83 18.56
C PRO A 83 34.98 17.14 18.67
N GLY A 84 34.50 17.48 19.88
CA GLY A 84 33.95 18.81 20.21
C GLY A 84 32.48 18.82 20.66
N GLU A 85 32.20 19.54 21.75
CA GLU A 85 30.93 19.54 22.51
C GLU A 85 29.73 20.23 21.81
N MET A 86 29.91 20.87 20.64
CA MET A 86 28.85 21.65 19.97
C MET A 86 27.97 20.89 18.95
N PHE A 87 27.95 19.54 18.94
CA PHE A 87 27.27 18.75 17.90
C PHE A 87 26.12 17.84 18.38
N HIS A 88 25.77 17.85 19.68
CA HIS A 88 24.70 16.99 20.20
C HIS A 88 23.33 17.29 19.56
N ASP A 89 22.94 18.57 19.47
CA ASP A 89 21.64 18.96 18.90
C ASP A 89 21.52 18.59 17.41
N GLN A 90 22.57 18.80 16.62
CA GLN A 90 22.57 18.46 15.19
C GLN A 90 22.51 16.94 14.97
N LYS A 91 23.17 16.14 15.80
CA LYS A 91 23.10 14.67 15.77
C LYS A 91 21.69 14.19 16.15
N VAL A 92 21.07 14.79 17.17
CA VAL A 92 19.69 14.49 17.57
C VAL A 92 18.69 14.85 16.46
N ARG A 93 18.87 15.98 15.77
CA ARG A 93 18.03 16.38 14.62
C ARG A 93 18.15 15.41 13.46
N LEU A 94 19.37 15.00 13.09
CA LEU A 94 19.59 14.02 12.02
C LEU A 94 18.97 12.67 12.35
N TYR A 95 19.16 12.20 13.58
CA TYR A 95 18.55 10.97 14.07
C TYR A 95 17.01 11.04 14.05
N ARG A 96 16.40 12.15 14.51
CA ARG A 96 14.95 12.36 14.45
C ARG A 96 14.42 12.30 13.03
N LYS A 97 15.11 12.97 12.09
CA LYS A 97 14.74 12.99 10.67
C LYS A 97 14.85 11.61 10.02
N ASP A 98 15.89 10.84 10.35
CA ASP A 98 16.06 9.47 9.84
C ASP A 98 14.99 8.53 10.40
N LYS A 99 14.67 8.65 11.69
CA LYS A 99 13.59 7.92 12.36
C LYS A 99 12.22 8.24 11.75
N GLU A 100 11.91 9.49 11.48
CA GLU A 100 10.67 9.90 10.78
C GLU A 100 10.59 9.32 9.36
N LYS A 101 11.69 9.35 8.61
CA LYS A 101 11.76 8.76 7.26
C LYS A 101 11.53 7.24 7.31
N ALA A 102 12.12 6.56 8.29
CA ALA A 102 11.91 5.13 8.52
C ALA A 102 10.44 4.82 8.79
N HIS A 103 9.78 5.54 9.71
CA HIS A 103 8.35 5.36 10.00
C HIS A 103 7.48 5.58 8.76
N LYS A 104 7.73 6.65 7.99
CA LYS A 104 6.98 6.92 6.74
C LYS A 104 7.15 5.80 5.71
N ASN A 105 8.31 5.15 5.67
CA ASN A 105 8.53 4.00 4.78
C ASN A 105 7.88 2.71 5.32
N LEU A 106 7.85 2.50 6.64
CA LEU A 106 7.16 1.37 7.27
C LEU A 106 5.65 1.41 7.07
N GLU A 107 5.03 2.60 7.11
CA GLU A 107 3.60 2.77 6.77
C GLU A 107 3.27 2.31 5.34
N LYS A 108 4.21 2.44 4.39
CA LYS A 108 4.03 1.92 3.02
C LYS A 108 3.98 0.40 2.99
N TYR A 109 4.72 -0.29 3.87
CA TYR A 109 4.64 -1.75 4.00
C TYR A 109 3.28 -2.17 4.57
N LEU A 110 2.75 -1.47 5.57
CA LEU A 110 1.38 -1.70 6.07
C LEU A 110 0.33 -1.47 4.98
N HIS A 111 0.50 -0.45 4.16
CA HIS A 111 -0.38 -0.22 3.02
C HIS A 111 -0.38 -1.40 2.05
N ILE A 112 0.79 -1.97 1.72
CA ILE A 112 0.89 -3.18 0.88
C ILE A 112 0.15 -4.35 1.54
N CYS A 113 0.33 -4.56 2.85
CA CYS A 113 -0.37 -5.62 3.58
C CYS A 113 -1.89 -5.47 3.50
N ARG A 114 -2.42 -4.26 3.67
CA ARG A 114 -3.86 -3.96 3.54
C ARG A 114 -4.38 -4.25 2.13
N GLN A 115 -3.63 -3.87 1.09
CA GLN A 115 -3.99 -4.16 -0.30
C GLN A 115 -4.03 -5.66 -0.59
N MET A 116 -3.15 -6.43 0.05
CA MET A 116 -3.10 -7.89 -0.08
C MET A 116 -3.98 -8.64 0.93
N GLN A 117 -4.85 -7.92 1.66
CA GLN A 117 -5.85 -8.49 2.58
C GLN A 117 -5.26 -9.33 3.74
N VAL A 118 -4.07 -8.95 4.23
CA VAL A 118 -3.44 -9.57 5.41
C VAL A 118 -3.32 -8.58 6.56
N THR A 119 -3.31 -9.08 7.79
CA THR A 119 -3.06 -8.23 8.97
C THR A 119 -1.55 -8.08 9.16
N ALA A 120 -1.12 -6.88 9.57
CA ALA A 120 0.29 -6.62 9.83
C ALA A 120 0.48 -5.59 10.93
N GLU A 121 1.48 -5.80 11.78
CA GLU A 121 1.97 -4.81 12.75
C GLU A 121 3.43 -4.44 12.46
N ILE A 122 3.93 -3.37 13.07
CA ILE A 122 5.33 -2.96 12.96
C ILE A 122 6.05 -3.21 14.29
N ILE A 123 7.22 -3.84 14.21
CA ILE A 123 8.21 -3.85 15.29
C ILE A 123 9.41 -3.01 14.87
N TYR A 124 9.66 -1.94 15.63
CA TYR A 124 10.79 -1.05 15.46
C TYR A 124 11.79 -1.31 16.59
N ILE A 125 13.02 -1.68 16.24
CA ILE A 125 14.08 -2.05 17.19
C ILE A 125 15.23 -1.06 17.00
N GLU A 126 15.73 -0.47 18.08
CA GLU A 126 16.96 0.34 18.03
C GLU A 126 18.11 -0.49 18.57
N MET A 127 19.12 -0.77 17.73
CA MET A 127 20.28 -1.58 18.10
C MET A 127 21.54 -1.11 17.36
N ASP A 128 22.69 -1.34 17.98
CA ASP A 128 24.00 -0.97 17.41
C ASP A 128 24.31 -1.71 16.12
N THR A 129 23.79 -2.93 15.97
CA THR A 129 23.86 -3.71 14.73
C THR A 129 22.49 -4.29 14.38
N VAL A 130 22.22 -4.40 13.08
CA VAL A 130 20.97 -5.00 12.56
C VAL A 130 20.89 -6.48 12.93
N GLU A 131 22.04 -7.15 12.88
CA GLU A 131 22.23 -8.56 13.18
C GLU A 131 21.80 -8.89 14.61
N GLU A 132 22.31 -8.15 15.61
CA GLU A 132 21.93 -8.35 17.00
C GLU A 132 20.45 -8.06 17.24
N GLY A 133 19.90 -7.01 16.62
CA GLY A 133 18.47 -6.71 16.75
C GLY A 133 17.57 -7.84 16.25
N ILE A 134 17.92 -8.48 15.13
CA ILE A 134 17.18 -9.64 14.62
C ILE A 134 17.38 -10.87 15.52
N LEU A 135 18.61 -11.18 15.94
CA LEU A 135 18.87 -12.33 16.83
C LEU A 135 18.16 -12.20 18.17
N GLN A 136 18.16 -11.00 18.73
CA GLN A 136 17.50 -10.69 19.99
C GLN A 136 15.97 -10.76 19.83
N LEU A 137 15.42 -10.30 18.71
CA LEU A 137 14.01 -10.49 18.38
C LEU A 137 13.64 -11.98 18.36
N ILE A 138 14.41 -12.81 17.64
CA ILE A 138 14.12 -14.25 17.55
C ILE A 138 14.12 -14.89 18.94
N SER A 139 15.13 -14.56 19.75
CA SER A 139 15.31 -15.17 21.06
C SER A 139 14.30 -14.68 22.11
N GLN A 140 14.00 -13.38 22.14
CA GLN A 140 13.17 -12.77 23.18
C GLN A 140 11.67 -12.78 22.83
N CYS A 141 11.33 -12.64 21.56
CA CYS A 141 9.94 -12.66 21.09
C CYS A 141 9.51 -14.05 20.59
N ARG A 142 10.37 -15.07 20.70
CA ARG A 142 10.11 -16.46 20.28
C ARG A 142 9.61 -16.55 18.84
N VAL A 143 10.28 -15.85 17.93
CA VAL A 143 9.95 -15.90 16.51
C VAL A 143 10.23 -17.31 16.00
N THR A 144 9.21 -17.95 15.45
CA THR A 144 9.31 -19.29 14.85
C THR A 144 9.47 -19.23 13.33
N LYS A 145 9.02 -18.15 12.70
CA LYS A 145 9.00 -17.95 11.24
C LYS A 145 9.49 -16.55 10.88
N LEU A 146 10.63 -16.47 10.18
CA LEU A 146 11.24 -15.23 9.73
C LEU A 146 11.47 -15.23 8.21
N VAL A 147 11.09 -14.16 7.53
CA VAL A 147 11.45 -13.90 6.13
C VAL A 147 12.37 -12.69 6.08
N MET A 148 13.47 -12.78 5.35
CA MET A 148 14.41 -11.67 5.18
C MET A 148 15.09 -11.66 3.80
N GLY A 149 15.79 -10.57 3.48
CA GLY A 149 16.51 -10.42 2.22
C GLY A 149 17.85 -11.18 2.19
N ALA A 150 18.12 -11.93 1.12
CA ALA A 150 19.38 -12.63 0.87
C ALA A 150 20.50 -11.70 0.36
N ALA A 151 20.12 -10.61 -0.30
CA ALA A 151 20.95 -9.53 -0.83
C ALA A 151 20.10 -8.26 -0.97
N ALA A 152 20.72 -7.14 -1.39
CA ALA A 152 19.96 -6.01 -1.90
C ALA A 152 19.50 -6.33 -3.34
N ASP A 153 18.26 -5.96 -3.70
CA ASP A 153 17.62 -6.36 -4.97
C ASP A 153 18.46 -5.97 -6.21
N ARG A 154 19.22 -4.87 -6.16
CA ARG A 154 20.14 -4.46 -7.24
C ARG A 154 21.30 -5.42 -7.52
N HIS A 155 21.64 -6.30 -6.57
CA HIS A 155 22.68 -7.33 -6.72
C HIS A 155 22.08 -8.69 -7.07
N TYR A 156 20.77 -8.74 -7.31
CA TYR A 156 20.12 -9.97 -7.76
C TYR A 156 20.68 -10.41 -9.12
N SER A 157 21.01 -11.70 -9.19
CA SER A 157 21.30 -12.40 -10.44
C SER A 157 20.49 -13.69 -10.44
N MET A 158 19.92 -14.07 -11.59
CA MET A 158 19.18 -15.34 -11.71
C MET A 158 20.02 -16.60 -11.44
N ARG A 159 21.36 -16.46 -11.32
CA ARG A 159 22.27 -17.54 -10.92
C ARG A 159 22.58 -17.56 -9.42
N MET A 160 21.98 -16.66 -8.64
CA MET A 160 22.21 -16.57 -7.20
C MET A 160 21.60 -17.79 -6.49
N ARG A 161 22.47 -18.63 -5.93
CA ARG A 161 22.09 -19.80 -5.11
C ARG A 161 22.51 -19.69 -3.65
N ASN A 162 23.34 -18.69 -3.35
CA ASN A 162 23.93 -18.47 -2.04
C ASN A 162 23.58 -17.07 -1.53
N LEU A 163 23.55 -16.93 -0.21
CA LEU A 163 23.43 -15.63 0.44
C LEU A 163 24.64 -14.74 0.09
N GLN A 164 24.38 -13.48 -0.23
CA GLN A 164 25.44 -12.49 -0.53
C GLN A 164 25.46 -11.35 0.48
N SER A 165 24.34 -11.10 1.17
CA SER A 165 24.31 -10.16 2.28
C SER A 165 25.09 -10.73 3.47
N LYS A 166 26.10 -9.99 3.93
CA LYS A 166 26.83 -10.31 5.17
C LYS A 166 25.86 -10.48 6.35
N LYS A 167 24.79 -9.69 6.40
CA LYS A 167 23.74 -9.78 7.43
C LYS A 167 22.98 -11.09 7.33
N ALA A 168 22.59 -11.48 6.12
CA ALA A 168 21.85 -12.72 5.88
C ALA A 168 22.70 -13.95 6.24
N ILE A 169 23.98 -13.97 5.83
CA ILE A 169 24.92 -15.05 6.16
C ILE A 169 25.06 -15.19 7.69
N TYR A 170 25.21 -14.06 8.40
CA TYR A 170 25.33 -14.05 9.84
C TYR A 170 24.06 -14.58 10.53
N ILE A 171 22.88 -14.08 10.15
CA ILE A 171 21.60 -14.55 10.71
C ILE A 171 21.35 -16.02 10.39
N HIS A 172 21.67 -16.49 9.18
CA HIS A 172 21.56 -17.90 8.83
C HIS A 172 22.39 -18.80 9.76
N ARG A 173 23.59 -18.35 10.16
CA ARG A 173 24.49 -19.11 11.03
C ARG A 173 24.12 -19.02 12.51
N GLU A 174 23.82 -17.82 13.01
CA GLU A 174 23.72 -17.54 14.45
C GLU A 174 22.28 -17.61 15.00
N ALA A 175 21.25 -17.51 14.16
CA ALA A 175 19.88 -17.50 14.67
C ALA A 175 19.52 -18.84 15.34
N PRO A 176 18.74 -18.84 16.45
CA PRO A 176 18.29 -20.07 17.10
C PRO A 176 17.69 -21.08 16.12
N VAL A 177 18.00 -22.37 16.32
CA VAL A 177 17.50 -23.47 15.48
C VAL A 177 15.98 -23.64 15.56
N THR A 178 15.32 -23.01 16.54
CA THR A 178 13.87 -23.00 16.69
C THR A 178 13.15 -22.12 15.66
N CYS A 179 13.88 -21.29 14.92
CA CYS A 179 13.30 -20.38 13.93
C CYS A 179 13.58 -20.87 12.51
N GLN A 180 12.51 -21.12 11.76
CA GLN A 180 12.54 -21.32 10.32
C GLN A 180 12.77 -19.96 9.64
N ILE A 181 13.71 -19.91 8.69
CA ILE A 181 14.09 -18.66 8.02
C ILE A 181 14.05 -18.83 6.50
N TRP A 182 13.37 -17.93 5.81
CA TRP A 182 13.40 -17.84 4.34
C TRP A 182 14.17 -16.60 3.88
N PHE A 183 15.09 -16.82 2.94
CA PHE A 183 15.90 -15.78 2.36
C PHE A 183 15.49 -15.52 0.91
N THR A 184 15.05 -14.28 0.65
CA THR A 184 14.48 -13.90 -0.66
C THR A 184 15.30 -12.80 -1.33
N CYS A 185 15.26 -12.71 -2.65
CA CYS A 185 15.86 -11.62 -3.40
C CYS A 185 15.04 -11.38 -4.67
N ASN A 186 14.65 -10.12 -4.94
CA ASN A 186 13.85 -9.75 -6.10
C ASN A 186 12.59 -10.64 -6.31
N GLY A 187 11.94 -11.03 -5.21
CA GLY A 187 10.70 -11.83 -5.24
C GLY A 187 10.90 -13.34 -5.42
N TYR A 188 12.14 -13.84 -5.41
CA TYR A 188 12.45 -15.26 -5.50
C TYR A 188 13.02 -15.79 -4.19
N LEU A 189 12.66 -17.02 -3.83
CA LEU A 189 13.31 -17.75 -2.74
C LEU A 189 14.71 -18.17 -3.18
N ILE A 190 15.73 -17.78 -2.41
CA ILE A 190 17.13 -18.13 -2.66
C ILE A 190 17.52 -19.36 -1.85
N CYS A 191 17.24 -19.35 -0.55
CA CYS A 191 17.40 -20.52 0.31
C CYS A 191 16.46 -20.44 1.53
N SER A 192 16.23 -21.59 2.16
CA SER A 192 15.58 -21.68 3.47
C SER A 192 16.52 -22.33 4.48
N ARG A 193 16.26 -22.05 5.76
CA ARG A 193 16.84 -22.74 6.91
C ARG A 193 15.69 -23.31 7.73
N GLU A 194 15.61 -24.64 7.75
CA GLU A 194 14.56 -25.34 8.49
C GLU A 194 14.76 -25.22 10.01
N ALA A 195 13.66 -25.18 10.75
CA ALA A 195 13.72 -25.26 12.20
C ALA A 195 14.09 -26.70 12.63
N GLY A 196 15.02 -26.84 13.56
CA GLY A 196 15.38 -28.13 14.14
C GLY A 196 14.20 -28.69 14.93
N ARG A 197 13.71 -29.88 14.55
CA ARG A 197 12.71 -30.60 15.34
C ARG A 197 13.30 -30.88 16.72
N THR A 198 12.61 -30.46 17.77
CA THR A 198 12.95 -30.84 19.14
C THR A 198 12.51 -32.28 19.38
N GLU A 199 13.21 -33.23 18.76
CA GLU A 199 13.23 -34.62 19.18
C GLU A 199 14.66 -34.92 19.63
N ASN A 200 14.79 -35.19 20.93
CA ASN A 200 15.97 -35.68 21.66
C ASN A 200 17.09 -34.67 21.98
N LEU A 201 16.89 -33.97 23.11
CA LEU A 201 17.96 -33.87 24.11
C LEU A 201 18.35 -35.31 24.52
N TYR A 202 19.64 -35.56 24.82
CA TYR A 202 20.30 -36.84 25.10
C TYR A 202 20.92 -37.59 23.90
N LEU A 203 21.98 -37.03 23.30
CA LEU A 203 23.27 -37.74 23.14
C LEU A 203 24.37 -36.77 22.64
N GLU A 204 24.94 -35.98 23.55
CA GLU A 204 26.30 -35.48 23.36
C GLU A 204 27.27 -36.50 23.96
N SER A 205 27.94 -37.28 23.09
CA SER A 205 29.35 -37.65 23.26
C SER A 205 29.76 -38.61 22.14
N ALA A 206 30.28 -38.08 21.04
CA ALA A 206 31.20 -38.81 20.19
C ALA A 206 32.26 -37.85 19.67
N SER A 207 33.39 -37.85 20.37
CA SER A 207 34.65 -37.24 19.97
C SER A 207 35.20 -37.90 18.68
N PRO A 208 36.16 -37.25 18.00
CA PRO A 208 36.58 -37.63 16.65
C PRO A 208 37.30 -38.98 16.63
N ILE A 209 36.98 -39.82 15.64
CA ILE A 209 37.72 -41.03 15.32
C ILE A 209 39.13 -40.63 14.88
N SER A 210 40.09 -40.77 15.79
CA SER A 210 41.51 -40.77 15.51
C SER A 210 41.84 -42.00 14.66
N LEU A 211 42.50 -41.77 13.53
CA LEU A 211 43.20 -42.77 12.73
C LEU A 211 44.20 -43.51 13.63
N ARG A 212 43.82 -44.70 14.12
CA ARG A 212 44.81 -45.66 14.62
C ARG A 212 45.47 -46.34 13.43
N GLN A 213 46.70 -45.91 13.16
CA GLN A 213 47.71 -46.73 12.51
C GLN A 213 47.76 -48.10 13.19
N SER A 214 47.54 -49.14 12.40
CA SER A 214 47.80 -50.53 12.78
C SER A 214 49.32 -50.68 12.96
N GLU A 215 49.76 -50.85 14.20
CA GLU A 215 51.08 -51.36 14.52
C GLU A 215 51.20 -52.79 13.99
N ILE A 216 52.17 -52.97 13.09
CA ILE A 216 52.65 -54.25 12.62
C ILE A 216 53.33 -54.94 13.81
N THR A 217 52.63 -55.88 14.47
CA THR A 217 53.29 -56.86 15.33
C THR A 217 54.12 -57.79 14.44
N ARG A 218 55.44 -57.57 14.44
CA ARG A 218 56.43 -58.55 13.99
C ARG A 218 56.27 -59.82 14.84
N VAL A 219 55.67 -60.86 14.27
CA VAL A 219 55.81 -62.22 14.79
C VAL A 219 57.12 -62.75 14.23
N ASN A 220 58.03 -63.13 15.14
CA ASN A 220 59.28 -63.81 14.82
C ASN A 220 58.96 -65.11 14.06
N GLU A 221 59.38 -65.19 12.79
CA GLU A 221 59.50 -66.46 12.09
C GLU A 221 60.65 -67.26 12.72
N SER A 222 60.29 -68.26 13.50
CA SER A 222 61.15 -69.41 13.75
C SER A 222 60.66 -70.53 12.85
N ALA A 223 61.47 -70.91 11.86
CA ALA A 223 61.18 -71.97 10.92
C ALA A 223 60.90 -73.30 11.65
N PRO A 224 59.80 -74.02 11.34
CA PRO A 224 59.69 -75.42 11.71
C PRO A 224 60.40 -76.26 10.64
N SER A 225 61.37 -77.03 11.10
CA SER A 225 62.04 -78.08 10.35
C SER A 225 61.03 -79.04 9.74
N TYR A 226 61.19 -79.26 8.45
CA TYR A 226 60.57 -80.30 7.65
C TYR A 226 60.67 -81.68 8.33
N SER A 227 59.53 -82.23 8.77
CA SER A 227 59.40 -83.67 8.98
C SER A 227 58.10 -84.12 8.33
N MET A 228 58.24 -84.96 7.30
CA MET A 228 57.13 -85.64 6.67
C MET A 228 56.48 -86.59 7.68
N VAL A 229 55.28 -86.25 8.16
CA VAL A 229 54.39 -87.20 8.82
C VAL A 229 53.05 -87.18 8.11
N LYS A 230 52.72 -88.29 7.45
CA LYS A 230 51.46 -88.53 6.74
C LYS A 230 50.33 -88.71 7.76
N ASN A 231 49.62 -87.64 8.10
CA ASN A 231 48.36 -87.71 8.86
C ASN A 231 47.23 -87.05 8.03
N ASP A 232 46.28 -87.87 7.58
CA ASP A 232 45.17 -87.52 6.68
C ASP A 232 44.27 -86.39 7.22
N ASP A 233 44.15 -86.27 8.55
CA ASP A 233 43.32 -85.26 9.22
C ASP A 233 43.89 -83.82 9.15
N GLY A 234 45.21 -83.66 9.18
CA GLY A 234 45.86 -82.34 9.10
C GLY A 234 45.77 -81.73 7.69
N ILE A 235 45.83 -82.57 6.67
CA ILE A 235 45.62 -82.17 5.27
C ILE A 235 44.18 -81.71 5.06
N LYS A 236 43.21 -82.41 5.67
CA LYS A 236 41.78 -82.08 5.56
C LYS A 236 41.46 -80.69 6.12
N VAL A 237 42.03 -80.33 7.28
CA VAL A 237 41.83 -79.00 7.88
C VAL A 237 42.40 -77.90 6.98
N ILE A 238 43.63 -78.05 6.49
CA ILE A 238 44.27 -77.07 5.59
C ILE A 238 43.47 -76.92 4.29
N VAL A 239 42.95 -78.02 3.73
CA VAL A 239 42.11 -77.99 2.53
C VAL A 239 40.80 -77.24 2.80
N THR A 240 40.11 -77.49 3.92
CA THR A 240 38.87 -76.78 4.26
C THR A 240 39.09 -75.28 4.52
N GLU A 241 40.21 -74.91 5.14
CA GLU A 241 40.56 -73.51 5.36
C GLU A 241 40.87 -72.79 4.05
N ALA A 242 41.62 -73.45 3.14
CA ALA A 242 41.86 -72.96 1.80
C ALA A 242 40.56 -72.80 0.99
N GLU A 243 39.61 -73.73 1.12
CA GLU A 243 38.30 -73.66 0.47
C GLU A 243 37.44 -72.50 1.02
N ASN A 244 37.44 -72.29 2.33
CA ASN A 244 36.73 -71.17 2.95
C ASN A 244 37.33 -69.83 2.55
N SER A 245 38.66 -69.73 2.52
CA SER A 245 39.37 -68.54 2.05
C SER A 245 39.06 -68.25 0.57
N LYS A 246 39.01 -69.30 -0.26
CA LYS A 246 38.59 -69.21 -1.67
C LYS A 246 37.13 -68.76 -1.83
N ARG A 247 36.20 -69.22 -0.97
CA ARG A 247 34.80 -68.75 -0.96
C ARG A 247 34.70 -67.28 -0.56
N LYS A 248 35.44 -66.85 0.45
CA LYS A 248 35.48 -65.44 0.89
C LYS A 248 36.02 -64.52 -0.21
N ALA A 249 37.11 -64.91 -0.87
CA ALA A 249 37.67 -64.16 -2.00
C ALA A 249 36.67 -64.02 -3.16
N ARG A 250 35.91 -65.08 -3.48
CA ARG A 250 34.85 -65.04 -4.50
C ARG A 250 33.70 -64.12 -4.12
N PHE A 251 33.26 -64.13 -2.86
CA PHE A 251 32.21 -63.25 -2.37
C PHE A 251 32.63 -61.78 -2.41
N GLU A 252 33.86 -61.48 -2.00
CA GLU A 252 34.42 -60.13 -2.13
C GLU A 252 34.57 -59.69 -3.58
N ALA A 253 34.95 -60.58 -4.49
CA ALA A 253 34.98 -60.29 -5.93
C ALA A 253 33.59 -59.93 -6.47
N SER A 254 32.55 -60.72 -6.13
CA SER A 254 31.17 -60.42 -6.52
C SER A 254 30.68 -59.07 -6.00
N LYS A 255 31.08 -58.68 -4.78
CA LYS A 255 30.76 -57.35 -4.24
C LYS A 255 31.46 -56.22 -5.00
N ARG A 256 32.70 -56.45 -5.45
CA ARG A 256 33.43 -55.46 -6.26
C ARG A 256 32.76 -55.28 -7.63
N ASP A 257 32.35 -56.37 -8.28
CA ASP A 257 31.64 -56.30 -9.57
C ASP A 257 30.30 -55.54 -9.44
N GLU A 258 29.56 -55.78 -8.36
CA GLU A 258 28.30 -55.07 -8.11
C GLU A 258 28.51 -53.58 -7.79
N ALA A 259 29.56 -53.25 -7.03
CA ALA A 259 29.96 -51.87 -6.77
C ALA A 259 30.42 -51.16 -8.07
N GLU A 260 31.16 -51.86 -8.93
CA GLU A 260 31.60 -51.34 -10.23
C GLU A 260 30.41 -51.05 -11.15
N LYS A 261 29.44 -51.97 -11.23
CA LYS A 261 28.20 -51.74 -11.98
C LYS A 261 27.42 -50.54 -11.45
N SER A 262 27.29 -50.42 -10.12
CA SER A 262 26.64 -49.26 -9.50
C SER A 262 27.38 -47.95 -9.80
N ALA A 263 28.72 -47.97 -9.85
CA ALA A 263 29.51 -46.79 -10.20
C ALA A 263 29.32 -46.37 -11.66
N VAL A 264 29.26 -47.34 -12.59
CA VAL A 264 28.97 -47.08 -14.01
C VAL A 264 27.59 -46.48 -14.21
N ASP A 265 26.56 -47.01 -13.53
CA ASP A 265 25.20 -46.46 -13.59
C ASP A 265 25.12 -45.03 -13.03
N ALA A 266 25.84 -44.75 -11.94
CA ALA A 266 25.96 -43.41 -11.39
C ALA A 266 26.63 -42.45 -12.38
N LEU A 267 27.70 -42.88 -13.06
CA LEU A 267 28.40 -42.07 -14.07
C LEU A 267 27.50 -41.77 -15.28
N LYS A 268 26.72 -42.75 -15.73
CA LYS A 268 25.77 -42.58 -16.83
C LYS A 268 24.69 -41.55 -16.48
N LYS A 269 24.13 -41.62 -15.25
CA LYS A 269 23.19 -40.62 -14.75
C LYS A 269 23.84 -39.24 -14.68
N ALA A 270 25.06 -39.12 -14.17
CA ALA A 270 25.77 -37.84 -14.10
C ALA A 270 25.93 -37.17 -15.48
N LYS A 271 26.29 -37.93 -16.52
CA LYS A 271 26.37 -37.43 -17.90
C LYS A 271 25.01 -36.99 -18.46
N GLN A 272 23.94 -37.69 -18.12
CA GLN A 272 22.58 -37.29 -18.52
C GLN A 272 22.20 -35.96 -17.86
N TRP A 273 22.45 -35.83 -16.55
CA TRP A 273 22.21 -34.57 -15.82
C TRP A 273 23.04 -33.40 -16.35
N GLU A 274 24.30 -33.64 -16.72
CA GLU A 274 25.16 -32.62 -17.34
C GLU A 274 24.58 -32.10 -18.66
N THR A 275 24.07 -33.00 -19.51
CA THR A 275 23.45 -32.64 -20.79
C THR A 275 22.20 -31.79 -20.57
N VAL A 276 21.30 -32.24 -19.69
CA VAL A 276 20.07 -31.51 -19.33
C VAL A 276 20.40 -30.14 -18.74
N TYR A 277 21.44 -30.05 -17.91
CA TYR A 277 21.89 -28.78 -17.34
C TYR A 277 22.39 -27.79 -18.40
N PHE A 278 23.16 -28.25 -19.39
CA PHE A 278 23.63 -27.41 -20.48
C PHE A 278 22.49 -26.89 -21.37
N GLU A 279 21.49 -27.73 -21.67
CA GLU A 279 20.30 -27.33 -22.42
C GLU A 279 19.47 -26.28 -21.65
N GLU A 280 19.26 -26.49 -20.35
CA GLU A 280 18.58 -25.54 -19.47
C GLU A 280 19.34 -24.20 -19.41
N LEU A 281 20.68 -24.24 -19.33
CA LEU A 281 21.51 -23.04 -19.34
C LEU A 281 21.38 -22.27 -20.66
N LYS A 282 21.24 -22.97 -21.79
CA LYS A 282 21.02 -22.35 -23.11
C LYS A 282 19.65 -21.68 -23.17
N ARG A 283 18.58 -22.36 -22.77
CA ARG A 283 17.22 -21.79 -22.67
C ARG A 283 17.20 -20.54 -21.79
N ARG A 284 17.88 -20.56 -20.64
CA ARG A 284 17.97 -19.40 -19.76
C ARG A 284 18.63 -18.20 -20.43
N LYS A 285 19.69 -18.40 -21.21
CA LYS A 285 20.35 -17.30 -21.95
C LYS A 285 19.42 -16.70 -23.01
N GLU A 286 18.61 -17.53 -23.66
CA GLU A 286 17.62 -17.09 -24.65
C GLU A 286 16.50 -16.26 -23.98
N ILE A 287 15.97 -16.74 -22.85
CA ILE A 287 14.98 -16.02 -22.04
C ILE A 287 15.54 -14.69 -21.52
N ASP A 288 16.76 -14.70 -20.97
CA ASP A 288 17.40 -13.47 -20.45
C ASP A 288 17.61 -12.44 -21.57
N LYS A 289 17.86 -12.88 -22.81
CA LYS A 289 17.97 -11.99 -23.96
C LYS A 289 16.60 -11.38 -24.31
N ALA A 290 15.57 -12.22 -24.46
CA ALA A 290 14.22 -11.75 -24.75
C ALA A 290 13.70 -10.79 -23.66
N LEU A 291 13.99 -11.08 -22.38
CA LEU A 291 13.62 -10.22 -21.27
C LEU A 291 14.28 -8.84 -21.34
N ARG A 292 15.55 -8.77 -21.78
CA ARG A 292 16.25 -7.48 -21.98
C ARG A 292 15.62 -6.66 -23.10
N GLU A 293 15.19 -7.31 -24.19
CA GLU A 293 14.53 -6.64 -25.32
C GLU A 293 13.18 -6.05 -24.87
N VAL A 294 12.32 -6.87 -24.26
CA VAL A 294 11.01 -6.43 -23.72
C VAL A 294 11.18 -5.30 -22.69
N LYS A 295 12.18 -5.39 -21.82
CA LYS A 295 12.46 -4.33 -20.83
C LYS A 295 12.84 -3.00 -21.52
N GLY A 296 13.63 -3.06 -22.58
CA GLY A 296 13.99 -1.88 -23.36
C GLY A 296 12.77 -1.22 -24.01
N ASP A 297 11.85 -2.02 -24.57
CA ASP A 297 10.61 -1.51 -25.16
C ASP A 297 9.70 -0.84 -24.13
N ILE A 298 9.59 -1.42 -22.93
CA ILE A 298 8.84 -0.83 -21.81
C ILE A 298 9.45 0.50 -21.38
N GLU A 299 10.77 0.61 -21.28
CA GLU A 299 11.45 1.85 -20.91
C GLU A 299 11.23 2.94 -21.98
N LYS A 300 11.24 2.57 -23.27
CA LYS A 300 10.94 3.48 -24.37
C LYS A 300 9.50 4.00 -24.30
N MET A 301 8.51 3.11 -24.19
CA MET A 301 7.10 3.50 -24.04
C MET A 301 6.90 4.39 -22.82
N ARG A 302 7.54 4.06 -21.69
CA ARG A 302 7.47 4.88 -20.48
C ARG A 302 8.01 6.30 -20.73
N SER A 303 9.16 6.44 -21.41
CA SER A 303 9.70 7.77 -21.75
C SER A 303 8.75 8.56 -22.65
N GLU A 304 8.10 7.90 -23.62
CA GLU A 304 7.14 8.54 -24.52
C GLU A 304 5.92 9.05 -23.73
N TYR A 305 5.38 8.24 -22.81
CA TYR A 305 4.29 8.66 -21.93
C TYR A 305 4.68 9.78 -20.98
N GLU A 306 5.90 9.78 -20.44
CA GLU A 306 6.38 10.85 -19.56
C GLU A 306 6.44 12.21 -20.30
N ILE A 307 6.86 12.21 -21.56
CA ILE A 307 6.83 13.42 -22.41
C ILE A 307 5.39 13.88 -22.63
N GLN A 308 4.48 12.98 -22.98
CA GLN A 308 3.06 13.33 -23.23
C GLN A 308 2.35 13.86 -21.98
N ILE A 309 2.68 13.32 -20.81
CA ILE A 309 2.18 13.82 -19.52
C ILE A 309 2.70 15.23 -19.28
N ALA A 310 3.99 15.49 -19.49
CA ALA A 310 4.58 16.81 -19.31
C ALA A 310 3.96 17.87 -20.25
N GLU A 311 3.69 17.51 -21.50
CA GLU A 311 2.98 18.36 -22.47
C GLU A 311 1.56 18.69 -21.99
N SER A 312 0.82 17.69 -21.53
CA SER A 312 -0.54 17.84 -21.02
C SER A 312 -0.57 18.73 -19.77
N ASP A 313 0.37 18.54 -18.85
CA ASP A 313 0.52 19.35 -17.63
C ASP A 313 0.80 20.82 -17.94
N MET A 314 1.56 21.11 -19.01
CA MET A 314 1.79 22.48 -19.46
C MET A 314 0.49 23.14 -19.94
N VAL A 315 -0.36 22.42 -20.67
CA VAL A 315 -1.66 22.93 -21.12
C VAL A 315 -2.59 23.17 -19.93
N ILE A 316 -2.66 22.22 -18.99
CA ILE A 316 -3.47 22.35 -17.76
C ILE A 316 -3.05 23.58 -16.97
N ARG A 317 -1.74 23.83 -16.83
CA ARG A 317 -1.21 25.01 -16.14
C ARG A 317 -1.67 26.31 -16.80
N LYS A 318 -1.54 26.42 -18.13
CA LYS A 318 -2.00 27.61 -18.88
C LYS A 318 -3.51 27.85 -18.70
N LEU A 319 -4.32 26.80 -18.75
CA LEU A 319 -5.76 26.90 -18.56
C LEU A 319 -6.10 27.34 -17.13
N LYS A 320 -5.39 26.80 -16.14
CA LYS A 320 -5.57 27.16 -14.73
C LYS A 320 -5.21 28.62 -14.46
N ASP A 321 -4.14 29.12 -15.06
CA ASP A 321 -3.73 30.52 -14.95
C ASP A 321 -4.81 31.45 -15.55
N LYS A 322 -5.32 31.10 -16.75
CA LYS A 322 -6.42 31.84 -17.38
C LYS A 322 -7.70 31.84 -16.52
N TYR A 323 -8.05 30.68 -15.96
CA TYR A 323 -9.20 30.56 -15.06
C TYR A 323 -9.03 31.45 -13.82
N THR A 324 -7.84 31.46 -13.22
CA THR A 324 -7.54 32.27 -12.05
C THR A 324 -7.70 33.76 -12.35
N LEU A 325 -7.17 34.22 -13.50
CA LEU A 325 -7.34 35.60 -13.97
C LEU A 325 -8.81 35.96 -14.21
N SER A 326 -9.59 35.07 -14.84
CA SER A 326 -11.02 35.29 -15.05
C SER A 326 -11.80 35.37 -13.73
N MET A 327 -11.46 34.52 -12.76
CA MET A 327 -12.08 34.55 -11.43
C MET A 327 -11.76 35.83 -10.66
N GLU A 328 -10.53 36.33 -10.75
CA GLU A 328 -10.13 37.62 -10.17
C GLU A 328 -10.92 38.78 -10.76
N ALA A 329 -11.11 38.80 -12.09
CA ALA A 329 -11.90 39.82 -12.77
C ALA A 329 -13.37 39.79 -12.33
N LEU A 330 -13.97 38.60 -12.21
CA LEU A 330 -15.34 38.43 -11.72
C LEU A 330 -15.49 38.88 -10.26
N ARG A 331 -14.46 38.69 -9.43
CA ARG A 331 -14.46 39.18 -8.04
C ARG A 331 -14.53 40.71 -8.00
N LYS A 332 -13.71 41.39 -8.82
CA LYS A 332 -13.73 42.86 -8.91
C LYS A 332 -15.07 43.41 -9.38
N LEU A 333 -15.64 42.84 -10.44
CA LEU A 333 -16.96 43.24 -10.94
C LEU A 333 -18.06 43.05 -9.88
N ARG A 334 -17.95 42.02 -9.03
CA ARG A 334 -18.88 41.81 -7.92
C ARG A 334 -18.74 42.88 -6.83
N GLU A 335 -17.50 43.28 -6.53
CA GLU A 335 -17.21 44.35 -5.56
C GLU A 335 -17.77 45.69 -6.07
N GLU A 336 -17.51 46.05 -7.33
CA GLU A 336 -18.08 47.23 -7.99
C GLU A 336 -19.62 47.21 -7.99
N GLN A 337 -20.24 46.05 -8.24
CA GLN A 337 -21.70 45.93 -8.17
C GLN A 337 -22.25 46.18 -6.76
N GLU A 338 -21.57 45.75 -5.71
CA GLU A 338 -22.03 45.99 -4.34
C GLU A 338 -21.83 47.46 -3.93
N GLU A 339 -20.74 48.10 -4.36
CA GLU A 339 -20.52 49.54 -4.16
C GLU A 339 -21.62 50.37 -4.84
N LEU A 340 -21.90 50.12 -6.12
CA LEU A 340 -22.99 50.79 -6.84
C LEU A 340 -24.35 50.55 -6.20
N LYS A 341 -24.58 49.36 -5.63
CA LYS A 341 -25.82 49.04 -4.92
C LYS A 341 -25.96 49.80 -3.61
N ILE A 342 -24.85 50.10 -2.94
CA ILE A 342 -24.82 50.98 -1.76
C ILE A 342 -25.14 52.41 -2.19
N GLU A 343 -24.47 52.94 -3.23
CA GLU A 343 -24.73 54.28 -3.75
C GLU A 343 -26.20 54.46 -4.19
N LEU A 344 -26.76 53.46 -4.89
CA LEU A 344 -28.16 53.49 -5.31
C LEU A 344 -29.13 53.55 -4.11
N ARG A 345 -28.81 52.87 -2.99
CA ARG A 345 -29.57 52.98 -1.73
C ARG A 345 -29.44 54.37 -1.10
N GLU A 346 -28.33 55.07 -1.30
CA GLU A 346 -28.17 56.43 -0.78
C GLU A 346 -28.91 57.45 -1.65
N VAL A 347 -28.80 57.34 -2.98
CA VAL A 347 -29.54 58.18 -3.93
C VAL A 347 -31.05 58.03 -3.76
N SER A 348 -31.56 56.81 -3.55
CA SER A 348 -32.99 56.60 -3.26
C SER A 348 -33.44 57.24 -1.95
N LYS A 349 -32.62 57.20 -0.89
CA LYS A 349 -32.89 57.90 0.37
C LYS A 349 -32.88 59.43 0.22
N LEU A 350 -32.03 59.96 -0.66
CA LEU A 350 -31.98 61.39 -0.96
C LEU A 350 -33.14 61.84 -1.84
N LYS A 351 -33.59 61.00 -2.79
CA LYS A 351 -34.83 61.23 -3.54
C LYS A 351 -36.04 61.29 -2.64
N SER A 352 -36.20 60.34 -1.71
CA SER A 352 -37.31 60.37 -0.75
C SER A 352 -37.27 61.59 0.19
N LYS A 353 -36.11 62.23 0.36
CA LYS A 353 -35.97 63.48 1.14
C LYS A 353 -36.20 64.74 0.30
N ASN A 354 -35.78 64.75 -0.97
CA ASN A 354 -36.06 65.86 -1.89
C ASN A 354 -37.53 65.87 -2.36
N GLU A 355 -38.20 64.72 -2.39
CA GLU A 355 -39.64 64.61 -2.62
C GLU A 355 -40.48 65.20 -1.46
N GLU A 356 -39.88 65.43 -0.28
CA GLU A 356 -40.52 66.16 0.84
C GLU A 356 -40.35 67.70 0.76
N GLU A 357 -39.46 68.24 -0.09
CA GLU A 357 -39.19 69.69 -0.21
C GLU A 357 -39.59 70.34 -1.56
N GLU A 358 -39.86 69.57 -2.63
CA GLU A 358 -40.43 70.09 -3.90
C GLU A 358 -41.70 69.35 -4.37
N ALA A 359 -42.59 68.99 -3.44
CA ALA A 359 -43.95 68.59 -3.78
C ALA A 359 -44.84 69.82 -4.06
N SER A 360 -44.75 70.34 -5.28
CA SER A 360 -45.94 70.90 -5.93
C SER A 360 -46.84 69.73 -6.34
N PRO A 361 -48.15 69.73 -6.04
CA PRO A 361 -48.96 68.53 -6.17
C PRO A 361 -49.39 68.35 -7.63
N SER A 362 -48.62 67.61 -8.41
CA SER A 362 -49.21 66.84 -9.51
C SER A 362 -49.78 65.55 -8.91
N ASN A 363 -51.08 65.58 -8.60
CA ASN A 363 -51.85 64.38 -8.30
C ASN A 363 -51.77 63.43 -9.50
N HIS A 364 -50.92 62.42 -9.40
CA HIS A 364 -51.02 61.23 -10.24
C HIS A 364 -51.46 60.07 -9.35
N ARG A 365 -52.70 59.66 -9.57
CA ARG A 365 -53.31 58.49 -8.91
C ARG A 365 -52.55 57.25 -9.37
N GLU A 366 -51.65 56.73 -8.54
CA GLU A 366 -50.88 55.53 -8.90
C GLU A 366 -51.79 54.28 -8.96
N PRO A 367 -51.73 53.49 -10.05
CA PRO A 367 -52.51 52.26 -10.17
C PRO A 367 -52.04 51.21 -9.17
N PRO A 368 -52.98 50.50 -8.50
CA PRO A 368 -52.63 49.32 -7.72
C PRO A 368 -51.83 48.31 -8.55
N GLN A 369 -50.78 47.73 -7.96
CA GLN A 369 -49.82 46.86 -8.68
C GLN A 369 -50.48 45.66 -9.39
N TYR A 370 -51.61 45.16 -8.88
CA TYR A 370 -52.35 44.06 -9.51
C TYR A 370 -53.12 44.46 -10.78
N PHE A 371 -53.15 45.75 -11.13
CA PHE A 371 -53.60 46.23 -12.43
C PHE A 371 -52.49 46.25 -13.48
N ILE A 372 -51.23 46.08 -13.06
CA ILE A 372 -50.06 46.17 -13.94
C ILE A 372 -49.71 44.80 -14.51
N CYS A 373 -49.54 44.74 -15.83
CA CYS A 373 -49.11 43.55 -16.54
C CYS A 373 -47.63 43.24 -16.28
N PRO A 374 -47.26 42.02 -15.87
CA PRO A 374 -45.85 41.65 -15.66
C PRO A 374 -44.98 41.70 -16.94
N ILE A 375 -45.57 41.58 -18.13
CA ILE A 375 -44.84 41.60 -19.40
C ILE A 375 -44.63 43.03 -19.91
N THR A 376 -45.70 43.83 -19.98
CA THR A 376 -45.66 45.17 -20.56
C THR A 376 -45.28 46.25 -19.54
N GLN A 377 -45.43 45.95 -18.24
CA GLN A 377 -45.25 46.90 -17.13
C GLN A 377 -46.23 48.09 -17.17
N ASP A 378 -47.35 47.93 -17.90
CA ASP A 378 -48.44 48.92 -18.02
C ASP A 378 -49.76 48.38 -17.46
N ILE A 379 -50.74 49.28 -17.22
CA ILE A 379 -52.10 48.90 -16.81
C ILE A 379 -52.72 47.98 -17.87
N MET A 380 -53.28 46.85 -17.44
CA MET A 380 -53.93 45.88 -18.33
C MET A 380 -55.27 46.42 -18.85
N GLU A 381 -55.42 46.46 -20.18
CA GLU A 381 -56.69 46.78 -20.85
C GLU A 381 -57.50 45.51 -21.13
N ASP A 382 -56.80 44.41 -21.40
CA ASP A 382 -57.39 43.10 -21.66
C ASP A 382 -56.72 41.98 -20.82
N PRO A 383 -56.98 41.95 -19.50
CA PRO A 383 -56.36 40.99 -18.60
C PRO A 383 -56.78 39.55 -18.90
N HIS A 384 -55.80 38.66 -19.11
CA HIS A 384 -55.95 37.22 -19.36
C HIS A 384 -55.13 36.39 -18.37
N VAL A 385 -55.76 35.36 -17.79
CA VAL A 385 -55.12 34.41 -16.88
C VAL A 385 -54.48 33.27 -17.66
N ALA A 386 -53.22 32.97 -17.38
CA ALA A 386 -52.51 31.81 -17.92
C ALA A 386 -52.57 30.60 -16.96
N ALA A 387 -52.05 29.45 -17.39
CA ALA A 387 -52.13 28.18 -16.65
C ALA A 387 -51.41 28.18 -15.28
N ASP A 388 -50.54 29.15 -15.05
CA ASP A 388 -49.86 29.38 -13.77
C ASP A 388 -50.69 30.21 -12.78
N GLY A 389 -51.85 30.72 -13.20
CA GLY A 389 -52.74 31.56 -12.38
C GLY A 389 -52.38 33.05 -12.37
N PHE A 390 -51.34 33.48 -13.11
CA PHE A 390 -51.01 34.90 -13.25
C PHE A 390 -51.83 35.55 -14.36
N THR A 391 -52.09 36.85 -14.21
CA THR A 391 -52.84 37.65 -15.18
C THR A 391 -51.90 38.56 -15.94
N TYR A 392 -52.07 38.64 -17.26
CA TYR A 392 -51.25 39.40 -18.18
C TYR A 392 -52.12 40.19 -19.15
N GLU A 393 -51.55 41.19 -19.79
CA GLU A 393 -52.15 41.83 -20.96
C GLU A 393 -52.30 40.79 -22.08
N GLY A 394 -53.51 40.69 -22.63
CA GLY A 394 -53.94 39.61 -23.51
C GLY A 394 -53.11 39.50 -24.78
N GLU A 395 -52.76 40.63 -25.40
CA GLU A 395 -51.90 40.63 -26.61
C GLU A 395 -50.45 40.24 -26.27
N ALA A 396 -49.94 40.71 -25.12
CA ALA A 396 -48.57 40.45 -24.69
C ALA A 396 -48.32 38.97 -24.40
N ILE A 397 -49.23 38.30 -23.68
CA ILE A 397 -49.11 36.87 -23.39
C ILE A 397 -49.36 35.99 -24.63
N ARG A 398 -50.20 36.43 -25.56
CA ARG A 398 -50.37 35.75 -26.85
C ARG A 398 -49.09 35.83 -27.69
N SER A 399 -48.50 37.02 -27.82
CA SER A 399 -47.23 37.20 -28.53
C SER A 399 -46.08 36.41 -27.90
N TRP A 400 -46.09 36.27 -26.57
CA TRP A 400 -45.12 35.44 -25.84
C TRP A 400 -45.18 33.97 -26.29
N PHE A 401 -46.38 33.40 -26.41
CA PHE A 401 -46.56 32.02 -26.90
C PHE A 401 -46.28 31.87 -28.40
N GLU A 402 -46.66 32.86 -29.22
CA GLU A 402 -46.37 32.87 -30.66
C GLU A 402 -44.86 32.89 -30.97
N ARG A 403 -44.05 33.48 -30.09
CA ARG A 403 -42.57 33.46 -30.15
C ARG A 403 -41.97 32.11 -29.75
N GLY A 404 -42.78 31.12 -29.41
CA GLY A 404 -42.37 29.76 -29.10
C GLY A 404 -42.01 29.52 -27.63
N HIS A 405 -42.34 30.47 -26.73
CA HIS A 405 -42.12 30.27 -25.29
C HIS A 405 -43.25 29.44 -24.68
N GLU A 406 -42.90 28.33 -24.01
CA GLU A 406 -43.83 27.50 -23.22
C GLU A 406 -43.71 27.74 -21.71
N THR A 407 -43.11 28.86 -21.31
CA THR A 407 -42.82 29.19 -19.92
C THR A 407 -43.66 30.36 -19.43
N SER A 408 -43.90 30.42 -18.13
CA SER A 408 -44.49 31.55 -17.43
C SER A 408 -43.57 32.78 -17.57
N PRO A 409 -44.06 33.92 -18.07
CA PRO A 409 -43.29 35.16 -18.11
C PRO A 409 -42.88 35.68 -16.72
N MET A 410 -43.59 35.29 -15.66
CA MET A 410 -43.38 35.86 -14.33
C MET A 410 -42.41 35.04 -13.46
N ILE A 411 -42.43 33.70 -13.60
CA ILE A 411 -41.60 32.81 -12.78
C ILE A 411 -40.68 31.89 -13.59
N ASN A 412 -40.70 32.01 -14.92
CA ASN A 412 -39.86 31.25 -15.86
C ASN A 412 -39.96 29.72 -15.71
N LYS A 413 -41.13 29.21 -15.31
CA LYS A 413 -41.43 27.77 -15.22
C LYS A 413 -42.30 27.34 -16.39
N ARG A 414 -42.13 26.11 -16.87
CA ARG A 414 -42.94 25.56 -17.97
C ARG A 414 -44.42 25.50 -17.58
N LEU A 415 -45.29 26.01 -18.45
CA LEU A 415 -46.74 26.00 -18.24
C LEU A 415 -47.34 24.63 -18.60
N PRO A 416 -48.35 24.14 -17.86
CA PRO A 416 -49.07 22.92 -18.21
C PRO A 416 -49.80 22.99 -19.55
N HIS A 417 -50.31 24.18 -19.91
CA HIS A 417 -50.96 24.47 -21.18
C HIS A 417 -50.87 25.96 -21.52
N THR A 418 -51.10 26.32 -22.78
CA THR A 418 -51.09 27.71 -23.28
C THR A 418 -52.48 28.33 -23.42
N THR A 419 -53.53 27.64 -22.95
CA THR A 419 -54.89 28.18 -22.92
C THR A 419 -54.97 29.41 -22.01
N LEU A 420 -55.53 30.50 -22.54
CA LEU A 420 -55.74 31.77 -21.84
C LEU A 420 -57.22 31.95 -21.52
N VAL A 421 -57.51 32.41 -20.30
CA VAL A 421 -58.88 32.68 -19.84
C VAL A 421 -59.02 34.18 -19.56
N PRO A 422 -59.95 34.91 -20.21
CA PRO A 422 -60.18 36.33 -19.93
C PRO A 422 -60.58 36.58 -18.47
N ASN A 423 -59.91 37.51 -17.79
CA ASN A 423 -60.23 37.94 -16.42
C ASN A 423 -61.16 39.15 -16.45
N LEU A 424 -62.45 38.90 -16.75
CA LEU A 424 -63.45 39.96 -16.87
C LEU A 424 -63.64 40.76 -15.57
N ALA A 425 -63.48 40.10 -14.41
CA ALA A 425 -63.60 40.77 -13.10
C ALA A 425 -62.49 41.80 -12.90
N LEU A 426 -61.24 41.45 -13.22
CA LEU A 426 -60.11 42.40 -13.14
C LEU A 426 -60.27 43.51 -14.17
N ARG A 427 -60.75 43.20 -15.37
CA ARG A 427 -61.03 44.20 -16.39
C ARG A 427 -62.04 45.24 -15.90
N SER A 428 -63.15 44.80 -15.30
CA SER A 428 -64.16 45.71 -14.73
C SER A 428 -63.60 46.55 -13.59
N ALA A 429 -62.78 45.97 -12.71
CA ALA A 429 -62.15 46.70 -11.61
C ALA A 429 -61.17 47.78 -12.09
N ILE A 430 -60.39 47.49 -13.16
CA ILE A 430 -59.51 48.47 -13.79
C ILE A 430 -60.32 49.61 -14.42
N GLN A 431 -61.40 49.27 -15.13
CA GLN A 431 -62.27 50.25 -15.77
C GLN A 431 -62.98 51.15 -14.75
N GLU A 432 -63.44 50.59 -13.63
CA GLU A 432 -64.02 51.36 -12.53
C GLU A 432 -62.98 52.30 -11.92
N TRP A 433 -61.77 51.80 -11.67
CA TRP A 433 -60.67 52.62 -11.14
C TRP A 433 -60.33 53.80 -12.06
N LEU A 434 -60.27 53.57 -13.37
CA LEU A 434 -60.05 54.62 -14.38
C LEU A 434 -61.20 55.65 -14.47
N GLN A 435 -62.41 55.29 -14.03
CA GLN A 435 -63.61 56.15 -14.13
C GLN A 435 -63.89 56.98 -12.87
N VAL A 436 -63.28 56.68 -11.72
CA VAL A 436 -63.51 57.46 -10.48
C VAL A 436 -62.90 58.87 -10.62
N PRO A 437 -63.70 59.95 -10.62
CA PRO A 437 -63.20 61.32 -10.61
C PRO A 437 -62.57 61.64 -9.25
N GLU A 438 -61.53 62.48 -9.27
CA GLU A 438 -60.65 62.82 -8.15
C GLU A 438 -61.30 63.53 -6.94
N SER A 439 -62.64 63.68 -6.91
CA SER A 439 -63.36 64.53 -5.94
C SER A 439 -64.14 63.80 -4.83
N LEU A 440 -64.11 62.46 -4.75
CA LEU A 440 -64.95 61.71 -3.78
C LEU A 440 -64.21 60.95 -2.65
N ASN A 441 -62.88 61.00 -2.56
CA ASN A 441 -62.13 60.35 -1.47
C ASN A 441 -61.66 61.31 -0.37
N ARG A 442 -62.59 62.12 0.16
CA ARG A 442 -62.42 62.81 1.46
C ARG A 442 -63.60 62.53 2.40
N SER A 443 -63.81 61.26 2.73
CA SER A 443 -64.62 60.89 3.91
C SER A 443 -64.62 59.37 4.08
N CYS A 444 -63.61 58.83 4.76
CA CYS A 444 -63.69 57.62 5.59
C CYS A 444 -62.28 57.34 6.15
N ASP A 445 -61.85 58.16 7.10
CA ASP A 445 -60.82 57.80 8.08
C ASP A 445 -61.13 58.59 9.35
N SER A 446 -62.15 58.14 10.07
CA SER A 446 -62.38 58.46 11.47
C SER A 446 -63.25 57.36 12.05
N HIS A 447 -62.62 56.30 12.57
CA HIS A 447 -62.85 55.77 13.90
C HIS A 447 -61.92 54.60 14.24
#